data_AF-A0AAW2CG21-F1
#
_entry.id   AF-A0AAW2CG21-F1
#
_cell.length_a   1.000
_cell.length_b   1.000
_cell.length_c   1.000
_cell.angle_alpha   90.00
_cell.angle_beta   90.00
_cell.angle_gamma   90.00
#
_symmetry.space_group_name_H-M   'P 1'
#
loop_
_entity.id
_entity.type
_entity.pdbx_description
1 polymer ?
#
loop_
_entity_poly.entity_id
_entity_poly.type
_entity_poly.pdbx_seq_one_letter_code
_entity_poly.pdbx_strand_id
1 'polypeptide(L)'
;MEFLVDRLSVEELELFWVQAWIIWNQRNCVVHGGILKDPKCLNKRAEEFIQEFLQAQAQLRVSRIEQISSEVWQPPPPDVYKLNFDAAVFSGLGRTGIGVIINS
;
A
#
# COMPACT_ATOMS: atom_id res chain seq x y z
N MET A 1 6.86 4.38 -18.80
CA MET A 1 5.49 4.61 -18.31
C MET A 1 4.56 4.89 -19.48
N GLU A 2 4.77 5.97 -20.24
CA GLU A 2 3.97 6.28 -21.46
C GLU A 2 3.84 5.11 -22.44
N PHE A 3 4.94 4.39 -22.71
CA PHE A 3 4.93 3.24 -23.64
C PHE A 3 4.05 2.05 -23.20
N LEU A 4 3.83 1.86 -21.90
CA LEU A 4 2.99 0.77 -21.39
C LEU A 4 1.50 1.14 -21.46
N VAL A 5 1.18 2.43 -21.28
CA VAL A 5 -0.19 2.96 -21.34
C VAL A 5 -0.74 2.91 -22.77
N ASP A 6 0.13 3.08 -23.78
CA ASP A 6 -0.27 3.03 -25.20
C ASP A 6 -0.47 1.62 -25.75
N ARG A 7 -0.02 0.58 -25.04
CA ARG A 7 0.06 -0.80 -25.58
C ARG A 7 -0.75 -1.82 -24.81
N LEU A 8 -1.19 -1.49 -23.60
CA LEU A 8 -1.92 -2.37 -22.72
C LEU A 8 -3.34 -1.85 -22.54
N SER A 9 -4.28 -2.77 -22.37
CA SER A 9 -5.62 -2.41 -21.91
C SER A 9 -5.55 -1.87 -20.47
N VAL A 10 -6.62 -1.19 -20.04
CA VAL A 10 -6.70 -0.69 -18.66
C VAL A 10 -6.60 -1.85 -17.66
N GLU A 11 -7.25 -2.98 -17.96
CA GLU A 11 -7.23 -4.17 -17.12
C GLU A 11 -5.83 -4.79 -17.02
N GLU A 12 -5.08 -4.83 -18.14
CA GLU A 12 -3.70 -5.31 -18.15
C GLU A 12 -2.78 -4.39 -17.34
N LEU A 13 -3.01 -3.07 -17.41
CA LEU A 13 -2.26 -2.10 -16.63
C LEU A 13 -2.58 -2.20 -15.13
N GLU A 14 -3.85 -2.38 -14.76
CA GLU A 14 -4.28 -2.63 -13.39
C GLU A 14 -3.62 -3.89 -12.82
N LEU A 15 -3.64 -4.99 -13.58
CA LEU A 15 -3.00 -6.23 -13.19
C LEU A 15 -1.50 -6.04 -12.97
N PHE A 16 -0.82 -5.34 -13.89
CA PHE A 16 0.60 -5.02 -13.76
C PHE A 16 0.89 -4.23 -12.48
N TRP A 17 0.10 -3.21 -12.17
CA TRP A 17 0.29 -2.40 -10.96
C TRP A 17 0.07 -3.19 -9.68
N VAL A 18 -0.97 -4.02 -9.63
CA VAL A 18 -1.25 -4.88 -8.48
C VAL A 18 -0.12 -5.91 -8.29
N GLN A 19 0.38 -6.51 -9.37
CA GLN A 19 1.54 -7.40 -9.31
C GLN A 19 2.78 -6.69 -8.76
N ALA A 20 3.11 -5.50 -9.28
CA ALA A 20 4.24 -4.70 -8.81
C ALA A 20 4.12 -4.35 -7.32
N TRP A 21 2.91 -3.96 -6.88
CA TRP A 21 2.63 -3.69 -5.48
C TRP A 21 2.77 -4.94 -4.60
N ILE A 22 2.24 -6.09 -5.02
CA ILE A 22 2.37 -7.36 -4.27
C ILE A 22 3.84 -7.74 -4.13
N ILE A 23 4.65 -7.62 -5.20
CA ILE A 23 6.08 -7.92 -5.17
C ILE A 23 6.79 -7.01 -4.14
N TRP A 24 6.54 -5.71 -4.21
CA TRP A 24 7.11 -4.74 -3.26
C TRP A 24 6.69 -5.07 -1.82
N ASN A 25 5.41 -5.36 -1.59
CA ASN A 25 4.88 -5.70 -0.29
C ASN A 25 5.46 -7.01 0.27
N GLN A 26 5.62 -8.05 -0.57
CA GLN A 26 6.28 -9.30 -0.18
C GLN A 26 7.74 -9.10 0.17
N ARG A 27 8.46 -8.27 -0.60
CA ARG A 27 9.84 -7.90 -0.28
C ARG A 27 9.94 -7.21 1.08
N ASN A 28 9.07 -6.23 1.35
CA ASN A 28 9.05 -5.55 2.65
C ASN A 28 8.69 -6.51 3.78
N CYS A 29 7.74 -7.41 3.56
CA CYS A 29 7.38 -8.44 4.54
C CYS A 29 8.61 -9.26 4.96
N VAL A 30 9.41 -9.72 4.00
CA VAL A 30 10.66 -10.47 4.29
C VAL A 30 11.69 -9.59 5.00
N VAL A 31 11.88 -8.34 4.58
CA VAL A 31 12.80 -7.39 5.23
C VAL A 31 12.44 -7.18 6.70
N HIS A 32 11.16 -7.18 7.03
CA HIS A 32 10.66 -7.02 8.40
C HIS A 32 10.39 -8.34 9.15
N GLY A 33 11.04 -9.44 8.74
CA GLY A 33 11.03 -10.72 9.46
C GLY A 33 9.82 -11.62 9.18
N GLY A 34 9.02 -11.29 8.17
CA GLY A 34 7.95 -12.13 7.66
C GLY A 34 8.44 -13.23 6.72
N ILE A 35 7.50 -14.10 6.32
CA ILE A 35 7.77 -15.25 5.46
C ILE A 35 7.33 -14.93 4.03
N LEU A 36 8.22 -15.17 3.07
CA LEU A 36 7.92 -15.03 1.65
C LEU A 36 6.82 -16.01 1.25
N LYS A 37 5.74 -15.50 0.67
CA LYS A 37 4.67 -16.34 0.10
C LYS A 37 5.11 -16.92 -1.24
N ASP A 38 4.53 -18.07 -1.63
CA ASP A 38 4.87 -18.73 -2.88
C ASP A 38 4.72 -17.78 -4.08
N PRO A 39 5.81 -17.44 -4.78
CA PRO A 39 5.78 -16.55 -5.94
C PRO A 39 4.91 -17.08 -7.09
N LYS A 40 4.71 -18.41 -7.18
CA LYS A 40 3.87 -19.01 -8.23
C LYS A 40 2.41 -18.57 -8.14
N CYS A 41 1.97 -18.16 -6.95
CA CYS A 41 0.61 -17.68 -6.72
C CYS A 41 0.44 -16.19 -7.03
N LEU A 42 1.47 -15.48 -7.50
CA LEU A 42 1.42 -14.02 -7.72
C LEU A 42 0.28 -13.59 -8.64
N ASN A 43 0.15 -14.21 -9.83
CA ASN A 43 -0.86 -13.83 -10.81
C ASN A 43 -2.27 -14.06 -10.27
N LYS A 44 -2.51 -15.26 -9.75
CA LYS A 44 -3.79 -15.63 -9.13
C LYS A 44 -4.15 -14.65 -8.00
N ARG A 45 -3.19 -14.30 -7.15
CA ARG A 45 -3.40 -13.37 -6.03
C ARG A 45 -3.70 -11.95 -6.51
N ALA A 46 -3.07 -11.51 -7.60
CA ALA A 46 -3.33 -10.21 -8.18
C ALA A 46 -4.75 -10.13 -8.76
N GLU A 47 -5.19 -11.16 -9.47
CA GLU A 47 -6.56 -11.29 -9.97
C GLU A 47 -7.58 -11.31 -8.82
N GLU A 48 -7.36 -12.15 -7.81
CA GLU A 48 -8.21 -12.23 -6.61
C GLU A 48 -8.32 -10.87 -5.92
N PHE A 49 -7.19 -10.17 -5.76
CA PHE A 49 -7.16 -8.84 -5.13
C PHE A 49 -7.98 -7.80 -5.91
N ILE A 50 -7.86 -7.79 -7.24
CA ILE A 50 -8.65 -6.88 -8.08
C ILE A 50 -10.15 -7.18 -7.93
N GLN A 51 -10.53 -8.45 -7.96
CA GLN A 51 -11.93 -8.85 -7.77
C GLN A 51 -12.47 -8.45 -6.39
N GLU A 52 -11.71 -8.71 -5.32
CA GLU A 52 -12.04 -8.30 -3.96
C GLU A 52 -12.20 -6.77 -3.87
N PHE A 53 -11.30 -6.01 -4.48
CA PHE A 53 -11.35 -4.55 -4.51
C PHE A 53 -12.61 -4.04 -5.22
N LEU A 54 -12.93 -4.58 -6.40
CA LEU A 54 -14.13 -4.20 -7.15
C LEU A 54 -15.41 -4.52 -6.40
N GLN A 55 -15.48 -5.70 -5.76
CA GLN A 55 -16.62 -6.11 -4.94
C GLN A 55 -16.79 -5.20 -3.72
N ALA A 56 -15.71 -4.90 -3.00
CA ALA A 56 -15.73 -3.99 -1.86
C ALA A 56 -16.15 -2.58 -2.29
N GLN A 57 -15.68 -2.10 -3.44
CA GLN A 57 -16.08 -0.80 -3.96
C GLN A 57 -17.56 -0.77 -4.35
N ALA A 58 -18.10 -1.83 -4.93
CA ALA A 58 -19.53 -1.95 -5.22
C ALA A 58 -20.38 -1.87 -3.95
N GLN A 59 -19.96 -2.54 -2.87
CA GLN A 59 -20.62 -2.48 -1.56
C GLN A 59 -20.56 -1.06 -0.96
N LEU A 60 -19.39 -0.42 -1.02
CA LEU A 60 -19.21 0.94 -0.50
C LEU A 60 -20.00 2.00 -1.29
N ARG A 61 -20.20 1.81 -2.61
CA ARG A 61 -21.05 2.72 -3.41
C ARG A 61 -22.50 2.72 -2.93
N VAL A 62 -23.00 1.61 -2.39
CA VAL A 62 -24.34 1.52 -1.79
C VAL A 62 -24.39 2.30 -0.46
N SER A 63 -23.31 2.29 0.33
CA SER A 63 -23.22 3.02 1.62
C SER A 63 -22.85 4.50 1.48
N ARG A 64 -22.26 4.93 0.36
CA ARG A 64 -21.73 6.29 0.16
C ARG A 64 -22.79 7.39 0.14
N ILE A 65 -24.07 7.06 -0.07
CA ILE A 65 -25.16 8.05 -0.03
C ILE A 65 -25.32 8.65 1.38
N GLU A 66 -24.85 7.97 2.44
CA GLU A 66 -25.02 8.41 3.83
C GLU A 66 -23.72 8.87 4.53
N GLN A 67 -22.56 8.71 3.90
CA GLN A 67 -21.27 9.01 4.52
C GLN A 67 -20.60 10.26 3.92
N ILE A 68 -21.28 11.41 4.06
CA ILE A 68 -20.65 12.73 3.88
C ILE A 68 -20.00 13.12 5.22
N SER A 69 -18.92 12.44 5.54
CA SER A 69 -17.86 12.71 6.54
C SER A 69 -17.16 11.36 6.77
N SER A 70 -15.84 11.22 6.81
CA SER A 70 -14.83 12.01 7.52
C SER A 70 -13.43 11.57 7.04
N GLU A 71 -12.42 12.37 7.35
CA GLU A 71 -10.97 12.05 7.26
C GLU A 71 -10.34 12.04 5.85
N VAL A 72 -10.49 13.13 5.11
CA VAL A 72 -9.47 13.47 4.11
C VAL A 72 -8.25 13.99 4.87
N TRP A 73 -7.06 13.46 4.57
CA TRP A 73 -5.82 13.96 5.15
C TRP A 73 -5.69 15.47 4.89
N GLN A 74 -5.49 16.24 5.95
CA GLN A 74 -5.18 17.66 5.86
C GLN A 74 -3.75 17.90 6.35
N PRO A 75 -3.02 18.84 5.73
CA PRO A 75 -1.73 19.26 6.24
C PRO A 75 -1.89 19.86 7.66
N PRO A 76 -0.84 19.83 8.48
CA PRO A 76 -0.84 20.52 9.76
C PRO A 76 -1.20 22.01 9.59
N PRO A 77 -1.92 22.62 10.54
CA PRO A 77 -2.08 24.06 10.59
C PRO A 77 -0.73 24.80 10.67
N PRO A 78 -0.68 26.10 10.34
CA PRO A 78 0.50 26.93 10.60
C PRO A 78 0.96 26.78 12.06
N ASP A 79 2.28 26.73 12.25
CA ASP A 79 2.95 26.56 13.56
C ASP A 79 2.75 25.18 14.24
N VAL A 80 2.14 24.21 13.55
CA VAL A 80 2.05 22.81 14.00
C VAL A 80 2.89 21.94 13.09
N TYR A 81 3.71 21.05 13.67
CA TYR A 81 4.53 20.11 12.91
C TYR A 81 4.04 18.69 13.12
N LYS A 82 3.96 17.91 12.04
CA LYS A 82 3.73 16.47 12.12
C LYS A 82 5.05 15.76 12.32
N LEU A 83 5.18 15.10 13.47
CA LEU A 83 6.29 14.22 13.77
C LEU A 83 5.96 12.79 13.34
N ASN A 84 6.64 12.28 12.32
CA ASN A 84 6.63 10.85 12.01
C ASN A 84 7.86 10.22 12.65
N PHE A 85 7.69 9.14 13.41
CA PHE A 85 8.80 8.36 13.94
C PHE A 85 8.62 6.88 13.59
N ASP A 86 9.74 6.21 13.36
CA ASP A 86 9.80 4.76 13.18
C ASP A 86 10.93 4.19 14.04
N ALA A 87 10.78 2.94 14.48
CA ALA A 87 11.78 2.26 15.29
C ALA A 87 12.19 0.95 14.60
N ALA A 88 13.50 0.72 14.51
CA ALA A 88 14.09 -0.50 14.00
C ALA A 88 14.80 -1.23 15.13
N VAL A 89 14.37 -2.47 15.43
CA VAL A 89 15.00 -3.32 16.45
C VAL A 89 15.96 -4.29 15.76
N PHE A 90 17.23 -4.25 16.14
CA PHE A 90 18.29 -5.13 15.65
C PHE A 90 18.61 -6.18 16.72
N SER A 91 17.74 -7.19 16.83
CA SER A 91 17.78 -8.23 17.89
C SER A 91 19.14 -8.96 17.97
N GLY A 92 19.78 -9.26 16.84
CA GLY A 92 21.09 -9.92 16.79
C GLY A 92 22.27 -9.07 17.28
N LEU A 93 22.09 -7.75 17.39
CA LEU A 93 23.11 -6.80 17.84
C LEU A 93 22.78 -6.17 19.21
N GLY A 94 21.61 -6.48 19.78
CA GLY A 94 21.12 -5.86 21.01
C GLY A 94 20.92 -4.34 20.89
N ARG A 95 20.54 -3.84 19.71
CA ARG A 95 20.43 -2.41 19.41
C ARG A 95 19.05 -2.04 18.89
N THR A 96 18.67 -0.78 19.08
CA THR A 96 17.47 -0.17 18.49
C THR A 96 17.87 1.14 17.84
N GLY A 97 17.40 1.38 16.62
CA GLY A 97 17.48 2.66 15.92
C GLY A 97 16.11 3.35 15.91
N ILE A 98 16.08 4.67 15.97
CA ILE A 98 14.86 5.47 15.87
C ILE A 98 15.06 6.49 14.75
N GLY A 99 14.20 6.45 13.74
CA GLY A 99 14.08 7.45 12.68
C GLY A 99 13.01 8.47 13.04
N VAL A 100 13.27 9.75 12.81
CA VAL A 100 12.32 10.84 13.09
C VAL A 100 12.34 11.82 11.93
N ILE A 101 11.15 12.13 11.41
CA ILE A 101 10.94 13.14 10.35
C ILE A 101 9.92 14.16 10.87
N ILE A 102 10.28 15.44 10.74
CA ILE A 102 9.40 16.57 11.06
C ILE A 102 8.90 17.14 9.73
N ASN A 103 7.59 17.13 9.53
CA ASN A 103 6.93 17.75 8.39
C ASN A 103 6.17 19.00 8.86
N SER A 104 6.43 20.14 8.22
CA SER A 104 5.62 21.36 8.28
C SER A 104 4.44 21.28 7.33
#